data_AF-A0A3N6Z8L3-F1
#
_entry.id   AF-A0A3N6Z8L3-F1
#
_cell.length_a   1.000
_cell.length_b   1.000
_cell.length_c   1.000
_cell.angle_alpha   90.00
_cell.angle_beta   90.00
_cell.angle_gamma   90.00
#
_symmetry.space_group_name_H-M   'P 1'
#
loop_
_entity.id
_entity.type
_entity.pdbx_description
1 polymer ?
#
loop_
_entity_poly.entity_id
_entity_poly.type
_entity_poly.pdbx_seq_one_letter_code
_entity_poly.pdbx_strand_id
1 'polypeptide(L)'
;MESRDEFDRDAAREALASIDKARGDVADRARAPRGFYTYLSLGAALLMISFALDTWWRLPFVLVGAVVVFSSIGWYRNSTGVWDFGNPFVRDAWRYWLMIVPFVAGLVATAVTRNVALSVALGAMIVLLWTIVGPQWDRDYRQALQEPR
;
A
#
# COMPACT_ATOMS: atom_id res chain seq x y z
N MET A 1 -31.13 -29.51 30.50
CA MET A 1 -30.76 -29.38 29.07
C MET A 1 -30.29 -27.95 28.74
N GLU A 2 -30.80 -26.94 29.48
CA GLU A 2 -30.41 -25.53 29.45
C GLU A 2 -28.90 -25.24 29.67
N SER A 3 -28.24 -26.00 30.56
CA SER A 3 -26.83 -25.75 30.92
C SER A 3 -25.82 -26.05 29.81
N ARG A 4 -26.20 -26.84 28.79
CA ARG A 4 -25.33 -27.18 27.66
C ARG A 4 -25.36 -26.08 26.59
N ASP A 5 -26.54 -25.51 26.34
CA ASP A 5 -26.74 -24.39 25.41
C ASP A 5 -26.17 -23.07 25.96
N GLU A 6 -26.23 -22.85 27.27
CA GLU A 6 -25.59 -21.70 27.92
C GLU A 6 -24.05 -21.78 27.85
N PHE A 7 -23.49 -22.96 28.12
CA PHE A 7 -22.05 -23.21 28.01
C PHE A 7 -21.55 -23.05 26.56
N ASP A 8 -22.32 -23.51 25.57
CA ASP A 8 -21.96 -23.37 24.15
C ASP A 8 -22.03 -21.89 23.69
N ARG A 9 -22.98 -21.10 24.24
CA ARG A 9 -23.08 -19.66 23.97
C ARG A 9 -21.94 -18.87 24.58
N ASP A 10 -21.53 -19.19 25.81
CA ASP A 10 -20.43 -18.49 26.47
C ASP A 10 -19.07 -18.86 25.83
N ALA A 11 -18.86 -20.12 25.47
CA ALA A 11 -17.69 -20.55 24.71
C ALA A 11 -17.65 -19.91 23.31
N ALA A 12 -18.79 -19.79 22.62
CA ALA A 12 -18.88 -19.09 21.34
C ALA A 12 -18.61 -17.59 21.48
N ARG A 13 -19.08 -16.93 22.54
CA ARG A 13 -18.78 -15.52 22.84
C ARG A 13 -17.30 -15.30 23.12
N GLU A 14 -16.68 -16.18 23.90
CA GLU A 14 -15.25 -16.11 24.22
C GLU A 14 -14.39 -16.36 22.97
N ALA A 15 -14.77 -17.32 22.13
CA ALA A 15 -14.13 -17.57 20.85
C ALA A 15 -14.25 -16.35 19.91
N LEU A 16 -15.43 -15.74 19.78
CA LEU A 16 -15.63 -14.51 18.99
C LEU A 16 -14.80 -13.35 19.54
N ALA A 17 -14.77 -13.16 20.87
CA ALA A 17 -13.95 -12.13 21.50
C ALA A 17 -12.44 -12.34 21.26
N SER A 18 -11.99 -13.61 21.22
CA SER A 18 -10.60 -13.95 20.89
C SER A 18 -10.25 -13.65 19.42
N ILE A 19 -11.21 -13.88 18.50
CA ILE A 19 -11.07 -13.56 17.07
C ILE A 19 -11.07 -12.04 16.87
N ASP A 20 -11.96 -11.30 17.54
CA ASP A 20 -12.03 -9.84 17.46
C ASP A 20 -10.75 -9.20 18.00
N LYS A 21 -10.20 -9.73 19.10
CA LYS A 21 -8.91 -9.31 19.65
C LYS A 21 -7.76 -9.59 18.67
N ALA A 22 -7.72 -10.77 18.06
CA ALA A 22 -6.71 -11.11 17.05
C ALA A 22 -6.83 -10.23 15.79
N ARG A 23 -8.05 -9.89 15.36
CA ARG A 23 -8.30 -8.93 14.28
C ARG A 23 -7.82 -7.53 14.64
N GLY A 24 -8.07 -7.08 15.86
CA GLY A 24 -7.55 -5.82 16.38
C GLY A 24 -6.02 -5.76 16.35
N ASP A 25 -5.36 -6.80 16.87
CA ASP A 25 -3.89 -6.90 16.89
C ASP A 25 -3.29 -6.94 15.47
N VAL A 26 -3.96 -7.60 14.50
CA VAL A 26 -3.53 -7.62 13.10
C VAL A 26 -3.76 -6.26 12.44
N ALA A 27 -4.90 -5.60 12.68
CA ALA A 27 -5.21 -4.29 12.13
C ALA A 27 -4.26 -3.20 12.65
N ASP A 28 -3.88 -3.25 13.93
CA ASP A 28 -2.91 -2.33 14.52
C ASP A 28 -1.50 -2.56 13.98
N ARG A 29 -1.14 -3.82 13.74
CA ARG A 29 0.13 -4.18 13.10
C ARG A 29 0.19 -3.84 11.61
N ALA A 30 -0.94 -3.86 10.89
CA ALA A 30 -0.98 -3.57 9.46
C ALA A 30 -0.71 -2.10 9.08
N ARG A 31 -0.63 -1.20 10.06
CA ARG A 31 -0.41 0.23 9.84
C ARG A 31 0.96 0.49 9.21
N ALA A 32 0.96 1.08 8.02
CA ALA A 32 2.20 1.52 7.38
C ALA A 32 2.99 2.50 8.27
N PRO A 33 4.33 2.36 8.36
CA PRO A 33 5.14 3.28 9.14
C PRO A 33 5.08 4.71 8.55
N ARG A 34 5.29 5.72 9.40
CA ARG A 34 5.24 7.13 8.97
C ARG A 34 6.24 7.38 7.84
N GLY A 35 5.78 7.96 6.74
CA GLY A 35 6.59 8.26 5.57
C GLY A 35 6.75 7.10 4.57
N PHE A 36 6.18 5.92 4.84
CA PHE A 36 6.23 4.76 3.94
C PHE A 36 5.80 5.10 2.51
N TYR A 37 4.61 5.69 2.35
CA TYR A 37 4.07 5.99 1.02
C TYR A 37 4.89 7.04 0.27
N THR A 38 5.44 8.05 0.96
CA THR A 38 6.36 9.01 0.36
C THR A 38 7.62 8.30 -0.13
N TYR A 39 8.25 7.49 0.71
CA TYR A 39 9.46 6.75 0.35
C TYR A 39 9.25 5.79 -0.82
N LEU A 40 8.18 4.98 -0.76
CA LEU A 40 7.80 4.06 -1.84
C LEU A 40 7.54 4.83 -3.14
N SER A 41 6.82 5.94 -3.08
CA SER A 41 6.49 6.75 -4.27
C SER A 41 7.71 7.40 -4.91
N LEU A 42 8.77 7.72 -4.15
CA LEU A 42 10.04 8.18 -4.71
C LEU A 42 10.69 7.09 -5.56
N GLY A 43 10.68 5.84 -5.08
CA GLY A 43 11.16 4.70 -5.87
C GLY A 43 10.35 4.51 -7.14
N ALA A 44 9.02 4.57 -7.03
CA ALA A 44 8.11 4.47 -8.17
C ALA A 44 8.33 5.62 -9.20
N ALA A 45 8.54 6.85 -8.75
CA ALA A 45 8.83 7.99 -9.61
C ALA A 45 10.17 7.87 -10.33
N LEU A 46 11.21 7.39 -9.65
CA LEU A 46 12.52 7.13 -10.29
C LEU A 46 12.41 6.06 -11.37
N LEU A 47 11.67 4.98 -11.10
CA LEU A 47 11.40 3.94 -12.08
C LEU A 47 10.62 4.51 -13.28
N MET A 48 9.60 5.34 -13.05
CA MET A 48 8.85 6.00 -14.12
C MET A 48 9.74 6.90 -14.99
N ILE A 49 10.54 7.78 -14.37
CA ILE A 49 11.46 8.68 -15.09
C ILE A 49 12.45 7.88 -15.95
N SER A 50 12.89 6.71 -15.48
CA SER A 50 13.85 5.87 -16.21
C SER A 50 13.36 5.43 -17.59
N PHE A 51 12.04 5.36 -17.84
CA PHE A 51 11.48 4.98 -19.15
C PHE A 51 11.65 6.07 -20.22
N ALA A 52 11.85 7.33 -19.82
CA ALA A 52 12.13 8.43 -20.73
C ALA A 52 13.64 8.71 -20.91
N LEU A 53 14.50 7.95 -20.24
CA LEU A 53 15.96 8.11 -20.35
C LEU A 53 16.52 7.11 -21.37
N ASP A 54 17.17 7.62 -22.41
CA ASP A 54 17.75 6.76 -23.47
C ASP A 54 19.23 6.40 -23.21
N THR A 55 19.89 7.02 -22.22
CA THR A 55 21.35 6.99 -22.04
C THR A 55 21.79 6.31 -20.74
N TRP A 56 23.10 6.40 -20.41
CA TRP A 56 23.75 5.86 -19.20
C TRP A 56 23.05 6.21 -17.88
N TRP A 57 22.25 7.28 -17.83
CA TRP A 57 21.44 7.67 -16.68
C TRP A 57 20.24 6.76 -16.38
N ARG A 58 19.75 6.01 -17.37
CA ARG A 58 18.64 5.07 -17.16
C ARG A 58 18.98 4.03 -16.09
N LEU A 59 20.17 3.44 -16.18
CA LEU A 59 20.56 2.34 -15.30
C LEU A 59 20.66 2.76 -13.82
N PRO A 60 21.33 3.88 -13.45
CA PRO A 60 21.27 4.42 -12.10
C PRO A 60 19.85 4.66 -11.59
N PHE A 61 18.96 5.25 -12.40
CA PHE A 61 17.57 5.50 -11.98
C PHE A 61 16.79 4.22 -11.73
N VAL A 62 16.96 3.21 -12.61
CA VAL A 62 16.37 1.88 -12.40
C VAL A 62 16.89 1.25 -11.13
N LEU A 63 18.21 1.24 -10.91
CA LEU A 63 18.83 0.62 -9.74
C LEU A 63 18.40 1.30 -8.45
N VAL A 64 18.48 2.63 -8.37
CA VAL A 64 18.08 3.39 -7.18
C VAL A 64 16.58 3.24 -6.94
N GLY A 65 15.76 3.37 -7.99
CA GLY A 65 14.31 3.19 -7.89
C GLY A 65 13.93 1.80 -7.38
N ALA A 66 14.55 0.75 -7.94
CA ALA A 66 14.34 -0.63 -7.51
C ALA A 66 14.79 -0.84 -6.06
N VAL A 67 15.96 -0.34 -5.67
CA VAL A 67 16.45 -0.41 -4.29
C VAL A 67 15.46 0.23 -3.33
N VAL A 68 14.93 1.41 -3.64
CA VAL A 68 13.93 2.10 -2.81
C VAL A 68 12.63 1.30 -2.70
N VAL A 69 12.15 0.71 -3.80
CA VAL A 69 10.95 -0.13 -3.76
C VAL A 69 11.18 -1.38 -2.91
N PHE A 70 12.25 -2.13 -3.16
CA PHE A 70 12.56 -3.35 -2.39
C PHE A 70 12.90 -3.07 -0.93
N SER A 71 13.57 -1.96 -0.63
CA SER A 71 13.84 -1.57 0.76
C SER A 71 12.56 -1.10 1.46
N SER A 72 11.64 -0.41 0.76
CA SER A 72 10.35 -0.01 1.33
C SER A 72 9.51 -1.23 1.71
N ILE A 73 9.54 -2.26 0.88
CA ILE A 73 8.94 -3.56 1.12
C ILE A 73 9.52 -4.20 2.40
N GLY A 74 10.86 -4.23 2.53
CA GLY A 74 11.52 -4.73 3.73
C GLY A 74 11.20 -3.90 4.97
N TRP A 75 11.15 -2.59 4.84
CA TRP A 75 10.80 -1.66 5.91
C TRP A 75 9.37 -1.87 6.40
N TYR A 76 8.42 -2.01 5.47
CA TYR A 76 7.03 -2.33 5.79
C TYR A 76 6.96 -3.64 6.55
N ARG A 77 7.51 -4.73 5.98
CA ARG A 77 7.49 -6.06 6.61
C ARG A 77 8.14 -6.08 8.00
N ASN A 78 9.27 -5.40 8.18
CA ASN A 78 9.95 -5.33 9.48
C ASN A 78 9.18 -4.49 10.51
N SER A 79 8.36 -3.54 10.06
CA SER A 79 7.58 -2.66 10.93
C SER A 79 6.22 -3.26 11.29
N THR A 80 5.58 -3.95 10.36
CA THR A 80 4.22 -4.50 10.51
C THR A 80 4.23 -5.98 10.90
N GLY A 81 5.29 -6.72 10.59
CA GLY A 81 5.37 -8.17 10.80
C GLY A 81 4.47 -8.98 9.88
N VAL A 82 3.75 -8.32 8.96
CA VAL A 82 2.84 -8.93 7.99
C VAL A 82 3.22 -8.53 6.57
N TRP A 83 2.96 -9.44 5.64
CA TRP A 83 3.02 -9.16 4.22
C TRP A 83 1.60 -9.11 3.67
N ASP A 84 1.12 -7.91 3.38
CA ASP A 84 -0.18 -7.72 2.76
C ASP A 84 -0.05 -6.62 1.70
N PHE A 85 -0.50 -6.92 0.48
CA PHE A 85 -0.52 -5.94 -0.60
C PHE A 85 -1.73 -5.00 -0.52
N GLY A 86 -2.56 -5.15 0.53
CA GLY A 86 -3.85 -4.51 0.64
C GLY A 86 -4.82 -5.19 -0.33
N ASN A 87 -5.92 -5.72 0.18
CA ASN A 87 -6.93 -6.32 -0.70
C ASN A 87 -7.59 -5.23 -1.57
N PRO A 88 -7.43 -5.23 -2.91
CA PRO A 88 -7.93 -4.17 -3.79
C PRO A 88 -9.46 -4.24 -4.01
N PHE A 89 -10.13 -5.19 -3.37
CA PHE A 89 -11.58 -5.43 -3.46
C PHE A 89 -12.30 -5.20 -2.12
N VAL A 90 -11.66 -4.53 -1.15
CA VAL A 90 -12.37 -4.08 0.05
C VAL A 90 -13.31 -2.92 -0.27
N ARG A 91 -14.35 -2.76 0.55
CA ARG A 91 -15.19 -1.56 0.55
C ARG A 91 -14.27 -0.35 0.73
N ASP A 92 -14.41 0.64 -0.15
CA ASP A 92 -13.56 1.84 -0.25
C ASP A 92 -12.15 1.69 -0.86
N ALA A 93 -11.91 0.63 -1.65
CA ALA A 93 -10.67 0.47 -2.45
C ALA A 93 -10.43 1.53 -3.55
N TRP A 94 -11.32 2.52 -3.71
CA TRP A 94 -11.13 3.58 -4.72
C TRP A 94 -9.85 4.39 -4.49
N ARG A 95 -9.42 4.59 -3.23
CA ARG A 95 -8.15 5.29 -2.93
C ARG A 95 -6.93 4.51 -3.39
N TYR A 96 -6.96 3.18 -3.28
CA TYR A 96 -5.94 2.31 -3.87
C TYR A 96 -5.88 2.50 -5.39
N TRP A 97 -7.04 2.46 -6.06
CA TRP A 97 -7.10 2.67 -7.52
C TRP A 97 -6.68 4.09 -7.94
N LEU A 98 -6.95 5.10 -7.12
CA LEU A 98 -6.41 6.45 -7.33
C LEU A 98 -4.89 6.52 -7.24
N MET A 99 -4.23 5.61 -6.52
CA MET A 99 -2.77 5.54 -6.51
C MET A 99 -2.24 4.79 -7.73
N ILE A 100 -2.85 3.65 -8.06
CA ILE A 100 -2.35 2.73 -9.08
C ILE A 100 -2.68 3.19 -10.51
N VAL A 101 -3.89 3.65 -10.79
CA VAL A 101 -4.31 4.03 -12.15
C VAL A 101 -3.46 5.19 -12.71
N PRO A 102 -3.27 6.31 -11.99
CA PRO A 102 -2.42 7.39 -12.47
C PRO A 102 -0.96 6.98 -12.61
N PHE A 103 -0.46 6.09 -11.74
CA PHE A 103 0.90 5.58 -11.83
C PHE A 103 1.10 4.77 -13.12
N VAL A 104 0.19 3.83 -13.42
CA VAL A 104 0.26 3.01 -14.65
C VAL A 104 0.06 3.89 -15.89
N ALA A 105 -0.91 4.81 -15.88
CA ALA A 105 -1.11 5.74 -16.98
C ALA A 105 0.13 6.63 -17.22
N GLY A 106 0.76 7.10 -16.14
CA GLY A 106 2.01 7.85 -16.20
C GLY A 106 3.16 7.02 -16.78
N LEU A 107 3.32 5.76 -16.36
CA LEU A 107 4.30 4.84 -16.94
C LEU A 107 4.11 4.66 -18.45
N VAL A 108 2.87 4.45 -18.91
CA VAL A 108 2.57 4.31 -20.34
C VAL A 108 2.88 5.62 -21.08
N ALA A 109 2.44 6.76 -20.55
CA ALA A 109 2.68 8.07 -21.17
C ALA A 109 4.18 8.37 -21.29
N THR A 110 4.96 8.09 -20.25
CA THR A 110 6.42 8.28 -20.25
C THR A 110 7.14 7.34 -21.22
N ALA A 111 6.74 6.08 -21.28
CA ALA A 111 7.31 5.11 -22.22
C ALA A 111 7.01 5.44 -23.69
N VAL A 112 5.81 5.95 -23.99
CA VAL A 112 5.38 6.31 -25.36
C VAL A 112 6.02 7.63 -25.81
N THR A 113 5.98 8.65 -24.96
CA THR A 113 6.45 10.00 -25.34
C THR A 113 7.97 10.16 -25.22
N ARG A 114 8.61 9.38 -24.32
CA ARG A 114 10.00 9.54 -23.91
C ARG A 114 10.40 10.97 -23.54
N ASN A 115 9.42 11.77 -23.11
CA ASN A 115 9.66 13.16 -22.73
C ASN A 115 10.08 13.22 -21.26
N VAL A 116 11.34 13.58 -21.01
CA VAL A 116 11.91 13.65 -19.65
C VAL A 116 11.17 14.66 -18.78
N ALA A 117 10.84 15.85 -19.30
CA ALA A 117 10.15 16.89 -18.53
C ALA A 117 8.75 16.45 -18.10
N LEU A 118 8.00 15.81 -19.02
CA LEU A 118 6.70 15.20 -18.71
C LEU A 118 6.85 14.10 -17.66
N SER A 119 7.89 13.26 -17.78
CA SER A 119 8.14 12.15 -16.86
C SER A 119 8.47 12.63 -15.45
N VAL A 120 9.25 13.70 -15.32
CA VAL A 120 9.55 14.34 -14.03
C VAL A 120 8.30 14.95 -13.42
N ALA A 121 7.48 15.65 -14.22
CA ALA A 121 6.22 16.23 -13.75
C ALA A 121 5.23 15.15 -13.25
N LEU A 122 5.07 14.06 -14.01
CA LEU A 122 4.24 12.92 -13.62
C LEU A 122 4.81 12.21 -12.38
N GLY A 123 6.13 12.01 -12.31
CA GLY A 123 6.78 11.44 -11.14
C GLY A 123 6.54 12.28 -9.87
N ALA A 124 6.69 13.60 -9.95
CA ALA A 124 6.40 14.51 -8.84
C ALA A 124 4.92 14.47 -8.42
N MET A 125 4.01 14.41 -9.40
CA MET A 125 2.58 14.24 -9.15
C MET A 125 2.29 12.93 -8.41
N ILE A 126 2.91 11.81 -8.81
CA ILE A 126 2.77 10.52 -8.12
C ILE A 126 3.28 10.59 -6.69
N VAL A 127 4.42 11.23 -6.45
CA VAL A 127 4.97 11.41 -5.09
C VAL A 127 4.00 12.17 -4.20
N LEU A 128 3.46 13.29 -4.69
CA LEU A 128 2.48 14.08 -3.95
C LEU A 128 1.20 13.30 -3.69
N LEU A 129 0.66 12.65 -4.73
CA LEU A 129 -0.56 11.87 -4.67
C LEU A 129 -0.45 10.75 -3.64
N TRP A 130 0.62 9.95 -3.69
CA TRP A 130 0.80 8.82 -2.77
C TRP A 130 1.10 9.28 -1.35
N THR A 131 1.82 10.39 -1.18
CA THR A 131 2.07 10.99 0.13
C THR A 131 0.78 11.43 0.82
N ILE A 132 -0.20 11.94 0.06
CA ILE A 132 -1.48 12.43 0.59
C ILE A 132 -2.51 11.30 0.72
N VAL A 133 -2.67 10.49 -0.33
CA VAL A 133 -3.72 9.47 -0.43
C VAL A 133 -3.32 8.16 0.26
N GLY A 134 -2.04 7.79 0.24
CA GLY A 134 -1.56 6.55 0.86
C GLY A 134 -1.92 6.42 2.35
N PRO A 135 -1.68 7.44 3.19
CA PRO A 135 -2.10 7.40 4.59
C PRO A 135 -3.62 7.33 4.80
N GLN A 136 -4.40 7.78 3.81
CA GLN A 136 -5.87 7.71 3.86
C GLN A 136 -6.34 6.31 3.48
N TRP A 137 -5.77 5.72 2.42
CA TRP A 137 -5.97 4.32 2.05
C TRP A 137 -5.63 3.37 3.22
N ASP A 138 -4.50 3.56 3.89
CA ASP A 138 -4.11 2.75 5.06
C ASP A 138 -5.12 2.83 6.21
N ARG A 139 -5.84 3.95 6.36
CA ARG A 139 -6.91 4.07 7.35
C ARG A 139 -8.15 3.31 6.92
N ASP A 140 -8.59 3.49 5.69
CA ASP A 140 -9.78 2.81 5.16
C ASP A 140 -9.57 1.29 5.14
N TYR A 141 -8.37 0.84 4.75
CA TYR A 141 -8.01 -0.57 4.74
C TYR A 141 -8.12 -1.18 6.14
N ARG A 142 -7.59 -0.49 7.16
CA ARG A 142 -7.70 -0.94 8.55
C ARG A 142 -9.14 -0.95 9.07
N GLN A 143 -9.95 0.04 8.70
CA GLN A 143 -11.39 0.04 9.03
C GLN A 143 -12.12 -1.14 8.37
N ALA A 144 -11.83 -1.42 7.10
CA ALA A 144 -12.41 -2.55 6.38
C ALA A 144 -12.00 -3.92 6.94
N LEU A 145 -10.85 -4.02 7.61
CA LEU A 145 -10.43 -5.23 8.33
C LEU A 145 -11.14 -5.39 9.69
N GLN A 146 -11.66 -4.30 10.26
CA GLN A 146 -12.36 -4.29 11.55
C GLN A 146 -13.87 -4.51 11.40
N GLU A 147 -14.47 -4.08 10.29
CA GLU A 147 -15.90 -4.31 10.01
C GLU A 147 -16.17 -5.78 9.59
N PRO A 148 -17.07 -6.51 10.26
CA PRO A 148 -17.48 -7.84 9.80
C PRO A 148 -18.22 -7.73 8.46
N ARG A 149 -17.82 -8.59 7.50
CA ARG A 149 -18.52 -8.75 6.21
C ARG A 149 -19.89 -9.39 6.38
#